data_AF-A0A380TJY9-F1
#
_entry.id   AF-A0A380TJY9-F1
#
_cell.length_a   1.000
_cell.length_b   1.000
_cell.length_c   1.000
_cell.angle_alpha   90.00
_cell.angle_beta   90.00
_cell.angle_gamma   90.00
#
_symmetry.space_group_name_H-M   'P 1'
#
loop_
_entity.id
_entity.type
_entity.pdbx_description
1 polymer ?
#
loop_
_entity_poly.entity_id
_entity_poly.type
_entity_poly.pdbx_seq_one_letter_code
_entity_poly.pdbx_strand_id
1 'polypeptide(L)'
;MLEHAVANFHLLRPWWLAALIPVALILFVLLSRERNELQWAGAIAPNLLKYMTVTPEQRWHIRPAWLVASILALAIVALSGPSWRRELPPFVEDKAPLMIALDVSASMGGTDIAPSRLGRGQQKIRDLLTARGNARTGLIAFAGSAHLVMALTDDRRVIEPFLAALNPGLMPLPGKAPVAAVELAAKALADELFAGTILIVSDDLGGAGAAELRRAAGRNELLMLSILPAGKGDIPIESVGVTIDTSDVQAISRRIDTHFQSAEAEKIGARWRDEGYWLLLPIALLSLLWFRRGVAVQWALLLVLLVPAPGQAQTADAPSPFADLWLTPDQQGQIAFDRGNYHRAANLFTDPMWRGIAAYRAYDFIAARDSFRKVDTIEGRFALANAEAQNRDYEKAMKLYQEVLAQQPDNAAAKTNLAIVRAAYEAAEAKRRKEEQGEPDQPSYKTPDGMKLDKQQKGGKRIKVTQQDLMTPGAAEVWMREVQTTPADFLKLKFAIQANSGPPPAATGTPK
;
A
#
# COMPACT_ATOMS: atom_id res chain seq x y z
N MET A 1 17.33 -9.10 21.96
CA MET A 1 17.05 -9.80 20.67
C MET A 1 17.05 -11.33 20.81
N LEU A 2 18.04 -11.95 21.47
CA LEU A 2 18.11 -13.42 21.60
C LEU A 2 16.95 -14.05 22.39
N GLU A 3 16.46 -13.43 23.46
CA GLU A 3 15.34 -13.98 24.25
C GLU A 3 14.03 -14.10 23.47
N HIS A 4 13.71 -13.12 22.61
CA HIS A 4 12.54 -13.18 21.72
C HIS A 4 12.69 -14.21 20.59
N ALA A 5 13.92 -14.54 20.19
CA ALA A 5 14.19 -15.52 19.14
C ALA A 5 13.96 -16.96 19.66
N VAL A 6 14.31 -17.24 20.92
CA VAL A 6 14.11 -18.57 21.53
C VAL A 6 12.63 -18.85 21.79
N ALA A 7 11.86 -17.84 22.23
CA ALA A 7 10.42 -18.00 22.50
C ALA A 7 9.57 -18.26 21.23
N ASN A 8 10.10 -17.95 20.04
CA ASN A 8 9.38 -18.04 18.76
C ASN A 8 10.00 -19.05 17.79
N PHE A 9 10.89 -19.93 18.26
CA PHE A 9 11.51 -20.93 17.40
C PHE A 9 10.57 -22.10 17.12
N HIS A 10 10.37 -22.43 15.85
CA HIS A 10 9.65 -23.64 15.45
C HIS A 10 10.20 -24.21 14.13
N LEU A 11 9.88 -25.48 13.85
CA LEU A 11 10.24 -26.17 12.62
C LEU A 11 9.01 -26.23 11.71
N LEU A 12 9.14 -25.76 10.46
CA LEU A 12 8.06 -25.85 9.47
C LEU A 12 7.76 -27.31 9.07
N ARG A 13 8.78 -28.16 9.04
CA ARG A 13 8.71 -29.53 8.52
C ARG A 13 9.53 -30.49 9.39
N PRO A 14 9.12 -30.74 10.66
CA PRO A 14 9.92 -31.51 11.61
C PRO A 14 10.20 -32.95 11.18
N TRP A 15 9.36 -33.53 10.32
CA TRP A 15 9.52 -34.89 9.80
C TRP A 15 10.80 -35.10 8.97
N TRP A 16 11.39 -34.04 8.41
CA TRP A 16 12.69 -34.15 7.72
C TRP A 16 13.80 -34.66 8.64
N LEU A 17 13.71 -34.43 9.95
CA LEU A 17 14.68 -34.95 10.91
C LEU A 17 14.76 -36.48 10.92
N ALA A 18 13.70 -37.19 10.50
CA ALA A 18 13.74 -38.65 10.34
C ALA A 18 14.76 -39.10 9.28
N ALA A 19 15.11 -38.24 8.32
CA ALA A 19 16.16 -38.51 7.34
C ALA A 19 17.57 -38.62 7.96
N LEU A 20 17.76 -38.22 9.21
CA LEU A 20 19.02 -38.47 9.93
C LEU A 20 19.27 -39.97 10.18
N ILE A 21 18.21 -40.77 10.30
CA ILE A 21 18.30 -42.21 10.55
C ILE A 21 18.99 -42.94 9.38
N PRO A 22 18.55 -42.82 8.11
CA PRO A 22 19.25 -43.46 6.99
C PRO A 22 20.67 -42.91 6.79
N VAL A 23 20.93 -41.63 7.06
CA VAL A 23 22.30 -41.06 7.00
C VAL A 23 23.21 -41.71 8.06
N ALA A 24 22.72 -41.89 9.28
CA ALA A 24 23.45 -42.58 10.34
C ALA A 24 23.68 -44.06 10.00
N LEU A 25 22.70 -44.73 9.41
CA LEU A 25 22.81 -46.12 8.96
C LEU A 25 23.87 -46.28 7.86
N ILE A 26 23.85 -45.40 6.84
CA ILE A 26 24.84 -45.39 5.76
C ILE A 26 26.24 -45.13 6.34
N LEU A 27 26.38 -44.16 7.23
CA LEU A 27 27.65 -43.87 7.90
C LEU A 27 28.15 -45.08 8.70
N PHE A 28 27.27 -45.75 9.44
CA PHE A 28 27.58 -46.97 10.18
C PHE A 28 28.06 -48.10 9.27
N VAL A 29 27.38 -48.34 8.14
CA VAL A 29 27.78 -49.37 7.16
C VAL A 29 29.13 -49.05 6.53
N LEU A 30 29.37 -47.79 6.13
CA LEU A 30 30.64 -47.36 5.54
C LEU A 30 31.81 -47.52 6.53
N LEU A 31 31.62 -47.10 7.78
CA LEU A 31 32.64 -47.26 8.83
C LEU A 31 32.85 -48.72 9.23
N SER A 32 31.83 -49.57 9.12
CA SER A 32 31.95 -51.01 9.39
C SER A 32 32.68 -51.75 8.26
N ARG A 33 32.54 -51.31 7.01
CA ARG A 33 33.23 -51.90 5.84
C ARG A 33 34.72 -51.59 5.81
N GLU A 34 35.16 -50.46 6.36
CA GLU A 34 36.58 -50.09 6.52
C GLU A 34 37.34 -50.97 7.52
N ARG A 35 36.65 -51.85 8.27
CA ARG A 35 37.31 -52.89 9.08
C ARG A 35 37.86 -53.98 8.16
N ASN A 36 38.92 -53.64 7.42
CA ASN A 36 39.61 -54.46 6.43
C ASN A 36 40.04 -55.83 6.98
N GLU A 37 40.29 -55.95 8.29
CA GLU A 37 40.67 -57.23 8.90
C GLU A 37 39.60 -58.31 8.72
N LEU A 38 38.31 -57.94 8.68
CA LEU A 38 37.19 -58.90 8.52
C LEU A 38 36.97 -59.35 7.08
N GLN A 39 37.38 -58.56 6.08
CA GLN A 39 37.20 -58.92 4.65
C GLN A 39 38.19 -60.00 4.19
N TRP A 40 39.38 -60.04 4.79
CA TRP A 40 40.46 -60.98 4.42
C TRP A 40 40.69 -62.10 5.45
N ALA A 41 40.03 -62.03 6.61
CA ALA A 41 40.11 -63.05 7.67
C ALA A 41 39.71 -64.46 7.24
N GLY A 42 38.93 -64.61 6.15
CA GLY A 42 38.56 -65.91 5.57
C GLY A 42 39.43 -66.38 4.40
N ALA A 43 40.23 -65.51 3.81
CA ALA A 43 40.98 -65.80 2.57
C ALA A 43 42.50 -65.90 2.77
N ILE A 44 43.03 -65.37 3.87
CA ILE A 44 44.47 -65.30 4.15
C ILE A 44 44.72 -65.73 5.60
N ALA A 45 45.78 -66.52 5.82
CA ALA A 45 46.17 -66.97 7.15
C ALA A 45 46.48 -65.76 8.08
N PRO A 46 45.98 -65.75 9.33
CA PRO A 46 46.01 -64.55 10.20
C PRO A 46 47.42 -64.08 10.58
N ASN A 47 48.41 -64.97 10.53
CA ASN A 47 49.82 -64.67 10.77
C ASN A 47 50.50 -63.91 9.60
N LEU A 48 50.01 -64.05 8.36
CA LEU A 48 50.51 -63.32 7.19
C LEU A 48 49.83 -61.96 7.01
N LEU A 49 48.57 -61.84 7.45
CA LEU A 49 47.78 -60.61 7.31
C LEU A 49 48.49 -59.38 7.91
N LYS A 50 49.10 -59.56 9.08
CA LYS A 50 49.82 -58.49 9.81
C LYS A 50 51.01 -57.89 9.05
N TYR A 51 51.63 -58.64 8.13
CA TYR A 51 52.80 -58.20 7.37
C TYR A 51 52.46 -57.74 5.94
N MET A 52 51.25 -58.05 5.45
CA MET A 52 50.79 -57.67 4.12
C MET A 52 49.91 -56.42 4.12
N THR A 53 49.38 -56.01 5.28
CA THR A 53 48.68 -54.74 5.42
C THR A 53 49.66 -53.61 5.67
N VAL A 54 49.90 -52.77 4.66
CA VAL A 54 50.50 -51.45 4.87
C VAL A 54 49.45 -50.59 5.58
N THR A 55 49.49 -50.53 6.91
CA THR A 55 48.73 -49.52 7.65
C THR A 55 49.40 -48.17 7.43
N PRO A 56 48.80 -47.24 6.66
CA PRO A 56 49.35 -45.89 6.55
C PRO A 56 49.40 -45.26 7.94
N GLU A 57 50.53 -44.63 8.30
CA GLU A 57 50.65 -43.92 9.58
C GLU A 57 49.48 -42.94 9.75
N GLN A 58 48.72 -43.15 10.81
CA GLN A 58 47.49 -42.44 11.09
C GLN A 58 47.78 -41.03 11.59
N ARG A 59 48.15 -40.13 10.67
CA ARG A 59 48.10 -38.68 10.90
C ARG A 59 46.64 -38.23 10.84
N TRP A 60 46.27 -37.22 11.61
CA TRP A 60 44.90 -36.74 11.78
C TRP A 60 44.27 -36.31 10.44
N HIS A 61 43.58 -37.22 9.77
CA HIS A 61 42.81 -36.95 8.57
C HIS A 61 41.32 -37.06 8.92
N ILE A 62 40.60 -35.96 8.76
CA ILE A 62 39.13 -35.95 8.81
C ILE A 62 38.66 -36.94 7.75
N ARG A 63 38.01 -38.03 8.15
CA ARG A 63 37.58 -39.04 7.17
C ARG A 63 36.49 -38.43 6.27
N PRO A 64 36.55 -38.61 4.95
CA PRO A 64 35.55 -38.07 4.02
C PRO A 64 34.11 -38.42 4.40
N ALA A 65 33.88 -39.62 4.95
CA ALA A 65 32.56 -40.07 5.40
C ALA A 65 31.94 -39.16 6.49
N TRP A 66 32.74 -38.67 7.44
CA TRP A 66 32.26 -37.74 8.47
C TRP A 66 31.92 -36.37 7.87
N LEU A 67 32.67 -35.92 6.87
CA LEU A 67 32.40 -34.66 6.17
C LEU A 67 31.09 -34.72 5.39
N VAL A 68 30.87 -35.80 4.62
CA VAL A 68 29.61 -36.05 3.91
C VAL A 68 28.44 -36.15 4.88
N ALA A 69 28.59 -36.89 5.99
CA ALA A 69 27.55 -36.99 7.00
C ALA A 69 27.20 -35.64 7.64
N SER A 70 28.21 -34.78 7.86
CA SER A 70 28.01 -33.45 8.45
C SER A 70 27.27 -32.52 7.49
N ILE A 71 27.62 -32.55 6.19
CA ILE A 71 26.91 -31.80 5.15
C ILE A 71 25.45 -32.28 5.04
N LEU A 72 25.23 -33.59 5.00
CA LEU A 72 23.88 -34.16 4.93
C LEU A 72 23.05 -33.82 6.17
N ALA A 73 23.63 -33.89 7.37
CA ALA A 73 22.96 -33.51 8.61
C ALA A 73 22.55 -32.03 8.60
N LEU A 74 23.44 -31.13 8.19
CA LEU A 74 23.12 -29.70 8.06
C LEU A 74 22.04 -29.44 6.99
N ALA A 75 22.08 -30.17 5.86
CA ALA A 75 21.06 -30.07 4.82
C ALA A 75 19.69 -30.56 5.31
N ILE A 76 19.65 -31.62 6.11
CA ILE A 76 18.40 -32.12 6.73
C ILE A 76 17.84 -31.09 7.71
N VAL A 77 18.70 -30.47 8.53
CA VAL A 77 18.26 -29.39 9.43
C VAL A 77 17.75 -28.20 8.61
N ALA A 78 18.41 -27.82 7.51
CA ALA A 78 17.94 -26.77 6.61
C ALA A 78 16.56 -27.10 6.02
N LEU A 79 16.36 -28.34 5.56
CA LEU A 79 15.09 -28.82 4.98
C LEU A 79 13.96 -28.94 6.00
N SER A 80 14.29 -29.12 7.29
CA SER A 80 13.31 -29.10 8.38
C SER A 80 12.67 -27.71 8.60
N GLY A 81 13.23 -26.68 7.97
CA GLY A 81 12.69 -25.32 7.91
C GLY A 81 12.71 -24.62 9.27
N PRO A 82 13.90 -24.44 9.90
CA PRO A 82 14.01 -23.68 11.14
C PRO A 82 13.58 -22.24 10.90
N SER A 83 12.66 -21.77 11.73
CA SER A 83 11.95 -20.52 11.51
C SER A 83 11.83 -19.76 12.83
N TRP A 84 12.20 -18.48 12.78
CA TRP A 84 12.14 -17.54 13.91
C TRP A 84 11.68 -16.14 13.48
N ARG A 85 11.29 -15.97 12.21
CA ARG A 85 10.71 -14.74 11.64
C ARG A 85 9.39 -15.07 10.95
N ARG A 86 8.47 -14.12 10.96
CA ARG A 86 7.18 -14.22 10.26
C ARG A 86 7.29 -13.48 8.92
N GLU A 87 6.70 -14.05 7.88
CA GLU A 87 6.60 -13.51 6.53
C GLU A 87 5.15 -13.08 6.26
N LEU A 88 5.00 -11.90 5.68
CA LEU A 88 3.70 -11.31 5.36
C LEU A 88 3.20 -11.88 4.01
N PRO A 89 1.90 -12.20 3.86
CA PRO A 89 1.34 -12.64 2.58
C PRO A 89 1.46 -11.53 1.53
N PRO A 90 1.91 -11.82 0.29
CA PRO A 90 2.18 -10.81 -0.74
C PRO A 90 0.92 -10.17 -1.38
N PHE A 91 -0.29 -10.48 -0.89
CA PHE A 91 -1.57 -10.09 -1.51
C PHE A 91 -2.43 -9.17 -0.64
N VAL A 92 -1.96 -8.77 0.53
CA VAL A 92 -2.62 -7.77 1.37
C VAL A 92 -1.98 -6.41 1.07
N GLU A 93 -2.79 -5.36 0.87
CA GLU A 93 -2.27 -3.99 0.74
C GLU A 93 -1.33 -3.72 1.94
N ASP A 94 -0.05 -3.54 1.64
CA ASP A 94 1.10 -3.66 2.58
C ASP A 94 1.18 -2.53 3.62
N LYS A 95 0.10 -1.73 3.77
CA LYS A 95 0.13 -0.48 4.53
C LYS A 95 -1.16 -0.24 5.31
N ALA A 96 -1.00 -0.01 6.60
CA ALA A 96 -2.10 0.23 7.53
C ALA A 96 -3.05 1.37 7.10
N PRO A 97 -4.38 1.16 7.18
CA PRO A 97 -5.35 2.24 7.10
C PRO A 97 -5.11 3.29 8.19
N LEU A 98 -5.01 4.56 7.80
CA LEU A 98 -4.75 5.69 8.70
C LEU A 98 -5.84 6.75 8.55
N MET A 99 -6.47 7.13 9.67
CA MET A 99 -7.33 8.31 9.72
C MET A 99 -6.63 9.43 10.49
N ILE A 100 -6.39 10.55 9.81
CA ILE A 100 -5.78 11.73 10.44
C ILE A 100 -6.89 12.69 10.85
N ALA A 101 -6.96 13.03 12.13
CA ALA A 101 -7.82 14.07 12.67
C ALA A 101 -6.97 15.31 12.99
N LEU A 102 -7.06 16.34 12.14
CA LEU A 102 -6.33 17.61 12.32
C LEU A 102 -7.20 18.62 13.05
N ASP A 103 -6.66 19.16 14.14
CA ASP A 103 -7.24 20.30 14.85
C ASP A 103 -7.06 21.58 14.03
N VAL A 104 -8.17 22.24 13.76
CA VAL A 104 -8.25 23.53 13.05
C VAL A 104 -8.95 24.58 13.91
N SER A 105 -8.91 24.44 15.23
CA SER A 105 -9.44 25.42 16.18
C SER A 105 -8.57 26.69 16.25
N ALA A 106 -9.06 27.72 16.93
CA ALA A 106 -8.35 28.98 17.07
C ALA A 106 -7.00 28.86 17.80
N SER A 107 -6.83 27.88 18.71
CA SER A 107 -5.56 27.68 19.44
C SER A 107 -4.42 27.24 18.52
N MET A 108 -4.76 26.55 17.42
CA MET A 108 -3.82 26.15 16.37
C MET A 108 -3.33 27.34 15.52
N GLY A 109 -3.90 28.53 15.70
CA GLY A 109 -3.39 29.77 15.13
C GLY A 109 -2.14 30.34 15.82
N GLY A 110 -1.73 29.76 16.96
CA GLY A 110 -0.54 30.20 17.70
C GLY A 110 0.75 30.14 16.87
N THR A 111 1.65 31.11 17.09
CA THR A 111 2.92 31.28 16.37
C THR A 111 4.15 30.93 17.22
N ASP A 112 3.95 30.23 18.34
CA ASP A 112 5.03 29.70 19.18
C ASP A 112 5.91 28.67 18.44
N ILE A 113 5.38 28.07 17.38
CA ILE A 113 6.13 27.30 16.39
C ILE A 113 5.88 27.90 15.01
N ALA A 114 6.97 28.23 14.30
CA ALA A 114 6.88 28.79 12.96
C ALA A 114 6.34 27.76 11.93
N PRO A 115 5.54 28.18 10.93
CA PRO A 115 4.93 29.52 10.79
C PRO A 115 3.73 29.73 11.74
N SER A 116 2.98 28.66 12.02
CA SER A 116 1.95 28.57 13.05
C SER A 116 1.81 27.10 13.45
N ARG A 117 1.15 26.79 14.57
CA ARG A 117 0.86 25.40 15.00
C ARG A 117 0.11 24.63 13.90
N LEU A 118 -0.92 25.22 13.31
CA LEU A 118 -1.64 24.63 12.18
C LEU A 118 -0.73 24.42 10.96
N GLY A 119 0.06 25.42 10.59
CA GLY A 119 0.99 25.30 9.47
C GLY A 119 2.04 24.21 9.70
N ARG A 120 2.51 24.06 10.94
CA ARG A 120 3.42 22.98 11.35
C ARG A 120 2.72 21.62 11.29
N GLY A 121 1.48 21.52 11.77
CA GLY A 121 0.66 20.31 11.67
C GLY A 121 0.43 19.87 10.22
N GLN A 122 0.05 20.81 9.34
CA GLN A 122 -0.08 20.56 7.90
C GLN A 122 1.23 20.10 7.27
N GLN A 123 2.37 20.71 7.64
CA GLN A 123 3.67 20.26 7.19
C GLN A 123 3.96 18.82 7.62
N LYS A 124 3.79 18.48 8.90
CA LYS A 124 4.05 17.13 9.41
C LYS A 124 3.13 16.07 8.82
N ILE A 125 1.88 16.42 8.54
CA ILE A 125 0.97 15.54 7.82
C ILE A 125 1.49 15.28 6.39
N ARG A 126 1.97 16.30 5.67
CA ARG A 126 2.58 16.10 4.32
C ARG A 126 3.83 15.22 4.39
N ASP A 127 4.67 15.42 5.39
CA ASP A 127 5.87 14.60 5.61
C ASP A 127 5.47 13.13 5.89
N LEU A 128 4.42 12.92 6.70
CA LEU A 128 3.87 11.59 6.98
C LEU A 128 3.25 10.94 5.73
N LEU A 129 2.46 11.68 4.95
CA LEU A 129 1.91 11.19 3.68
C LEU A 129 3.03 10.78 2.72
N THR A 130 4.12 11.55 2.67
CA THR A 130 5.30 11.24 1.84
C THR A 130 6.03 9.99 2.34
N ALA A 131 6.25 9.86 3.65
CA ALA A 131 6.88 8.69 4.23
C ALA A 131 6.06 7.40 4.02
N ARG A 132 4.72 7.52 4.05
CA ARG A 132 3.80 6.40 3.88
C ARG A 132 3.56 6.03 2.42
N GLY A 133 3.83 6.90 1.44
CA GLY A 133 3.58 6.62 0.02
C GLY A 133 2.09 6.33 -0.25
N ASN A 134 1.78 5.28 -1.02
CA ASN A 134 0.40 4.91 -1.39
C ASN A 134 -0.39 4.19 -0.27
N ALA A 135 -0.16 4.53 1.00
CA ALA A 135 -0.94 3.98 2.10
C ALA A 135 -2.33 4.63 2.15
N ARG A 136 -3.38 3.82 2.35
CA ARG A 136 -4.74 4.35 2.52
C ARG A 136 -4.81 5.32 3.70
N THR A 137 -5.01 6.58 3.39
CA THR A 137 -5.07 7.66 4.37
C THR A 137 -6.34 8.48 4.17
N GLY A 138 -7.08 8.72 5.24
CA GLY A 138 -8.19 9.67 5.27
C GLY A 138 -7.85 10.90 6.13
N LEU A 139 -8.62 11.97 5.93
CA LEU A 139 -8.42 13.25 6.61
C LEU A 139 -9.74 13.76 7.18
N ILE A 140 -9.71 14.13 8.45
CA ILE A 140 -10.79 14.77 9.21
C ILE A 140 -10.25 16.09 9.72
N ALA A 141 -11.08 17.13 9.65
CA ALA A 141 -10.82 18.40 10.31
C ALA A 141 -11.76 18.56 11.49
N PHE A 142 -11.24 18.99 12.64
CA PHE A 142 -12.07 19.21 13.83
C PHE A 142 -11.75 20.51 14.57
N ALA A 143 -12.79 21.05 15.20
CA ALA A 143 -12.79 22.18 16.13
C ALA A 143 -13.96 21.94 17.08
N GLY A 144 -14.95 22.83 17.20
CA GLY A 144 -16.17 22.56 17.96
C GLY A 144 -17.08 21.48 17.35
N SER A 145 -16.82 21.09 16.11
CA SER A 145 -17.42 19.95 15.41
C SER A 145 -16.34 19.22 14.59
N ALA A 146 -16.60 17.98 14.19
CA ALA A 146 -15.69 17.18 13.37
C ALA A 146 -16.31 16.86 12.00
N HIS A 147 -15.53 17.04 10.94
CA HIS A 147 -16.00 16.91 9.56
C HIS A 147 -15.02 16.10 8.72
N LEU A 148 -15.56 15.22 7.85
CA LEU A 148 -14.76 14.38 6.99
C LEU A 148 -14.32 15.19 5.76
N VAL A 149 -13.02 15.49 5.69
CA VAL A 149 -12.40 16.18 4.55
C VAL A 149 -12.28 15.20 3.40
N MET A 150 -11.62 14.07 3.66
CA MET A 150 -11.31 13.02 2.71
C MET A 150 -11.57 11.65 3.31
N ALA A 151 -12.31 10.81 2.58
CA ALA A 151 -12.39 9.39 2.88
C ALA A 151 -11.01 8.71 2.68
N LEU A 152 -10.86 7.47 3.12
CA LEU A 152 -9.64 6.69 2.90
C LEU A 152 -9.32 6.62 1.40
N THR A 153 -8.14 7.10 1.03
CA THR A 153 -7.62 7.08 -0.35
C THR A 153 -6.13 6.73 -0.32
N ASP A 154 -5.66 6.04 -1.36
CA ASP A 154 -4.25 5.73 -1.60
C ASP A 154 -3.52 6.86 -2.35
N ASP A 155 -4.26 7.76 -3.03
CA ASP A 155 -3.69 8.90 -3.74
C ASP A 155 -3.51 10.14 -2.84
N ARG A 156 -2.27 10.34 -2.37
CA ARG A 156 -1.88 11.53 -1.58
C ARG A 156 -2.13 12.85 -2.30
N ARG A 157 -2.08 12.87 -3.64
CA ARG A 157 -2.22 14.11 -4.44
C ARG A 157 -3.62 14.68 -4.33
N VAL A 158 -4.59 13.83 -4.00
CA VAL A 158 -5.96 14.24 -3.72
C VAL A 158 -6.04 14.91 -2.35
N ILE A 159 -5.31 14.43 -1.33
CA ILE A 159 -5.35 14.97 0.04
C ILE A 159 -4.70 16.37 0.14
N GLU A 160 -3.56 16.56 -0.51
CA GLU A 160 -2.70 17.76 -0.34
C GLU A 160 -3.41 19.11 -0.56
N PRO A 161 -4.22 19.32 -1.62
CA PRO A 161 -4.93 20.57 -1.84
C PRO A 161 -5.94 20.89 -0.73
N PHE A 162 -6.66 19.88 -0.21
CA PHE A 162 -7.62 20.08 0.87
C PHE A 162 -6.92 20.32 2.20
N LEU A 163 -5.84 19.59 2.48
CA LEU A 163 -5.02 19.82 3.66
C LEU A 163 -4.49 21.26 3.71
N ALA A 164 -3.98 21.77 2.58
CA ALA A 164 -3.46 23.12 2.47
C ALA A 164 -4.55 24.20 2.62
N ALA A 165 -5.78 23.90 2.22
CA ALA A 165 -6.91 24.82 2.33
C ALA A 165 -7.47 24.95 3.75
N LEU A 166 -7.19 23.98 4.64
CA LEU A 166 -7.70 23.98 6.01
C LEU A 166 -7.23 25.21 6.79
N ASN A 167 -8.20 25.94 7.34
CA ASN A 167 -7.98 27.07 8.22
C ASN A 167 -9.12 27.20 9.24
N PRO A 168 -8.91 27.88 10.38
CA PRO A 168 -9.93 27.96 11.43
C PRO A 168 -11.25 28.62 11.02
N GLY A 169 -11.23 29.50 10.01
CA GLY A 169 -12.42 30.17 9.49
C GLY A 169 -13.37 29.27 8.69
N LEU A 170 -12.96 28.04 8.36
CA LEU A 170 -13.82 27.06 7.68
C LEU A 170 -14.78 26.35 8.61
N MET A 171 -14.47 26.29 9.91
CA MET A 171 -15.20 25.46 10.85
C MET A 171 -16.52 26.12 11.26
N PRO A 172 -17.65 25.39 11.19
CA PRO A 172 -18.95 25.95 11.56
C PRO A 172 -19.08 26.31 13.05
N LEU A 173 -18.45 25.52 13.92
CA LEU A 173 -18.53 25.67 15.38
C LEU A 173 -17.13 25.87 15.97
N PRO A 174 -16.92 26.93 16.78
CA PRO A 174 -15.68 27.10 17.54
C PRO A 174 -15.63 26.11 18.72
N GLY A 175 -14.41 25.80 19.19
CA GLY A 175 -14.19 24.86 20.30
C GLY A 175 -13.27 23.70 19.91
N LYS A 176 -13.29 22.63 20.71
CA LYS A 176 -12.52 21.40 20.48
C LYS A 176 -13.36 20.16 20.84
N ALA A 177 -13.60 19.31 19.84
CA ALA A 177 -14.41 18.10 19.95
C ALA A 177 -13.63 16.88 19.42
N PRO A 178 -12.49 16.50 20.06
CA PRO A 178 -11.68 15.39 19.59
C PRO A 178 -12.40 14.05 19.67
N VAL A 179 -13.32 13.87 20.63
CA VAL A 179 -14.15 12.65 20.74
C VAL A 179 -14.99 12.45 19.48
N ALA A 180 -15.67 13.49 19.00
CA ALA A 180 -16.44 13.44 17.76
C ALA A 180 -15.56 13.13 16.53
N ALA A 181 -14.33 13.66 16.51
CA ALA A 181 -13.36 13.36 15.46
C ALA A 181 -12.92 11.89 15.46
N VAL A 182 -12.65 11.34 16.65
CA VAL A 182 -12.29 9.93 16.83
C VAL A 182 -13.46 9.01 16.47
N GLU A 183 -14.70 9.34 16.87
CA GLU A 183 -15.88 8.57 16.48
C GLU A 183 -16.08 8.56 14.96
N LEU A 184 -15.89 9.71 14.30
CA LEU A 184 -15.99 9.82 12.85
C LEU A 184 -14.87 9.03 12.15
N ALA A 185 -13.66 9.05 12.71
CA ALA A 185 -12.53 8.27 12.21
C ALA A 185 -12.77 6.76 12.36
N ALA A 186 -13.25 6.32 13.53
CA ALA A 186 -13.56 4.92 13.79
C ALA A 186 -14.68 4.41 12.87
N LYS A 187 -15.69 5.25 12.57
CA LYS A 187 -16.73 4.96 11.58
C LYS A 187 -16.16 4.83 10.17
N ALA A 188 -15.26 5.72 9.75
CA ALA A 188 -14.61 5.63 8.44
C ALA A 188 -13.74 4.37 8.29
N LEU A 189 -13.14 3.89 9.39
CA LEU A 189 -12.34 2.66 9.44
C LEU A 189 -13.19 1.39 9.63
N ALA A 190 -14.51 1.51 9.79
CA ALA A 190 -15.36 0.35 10.11
C ALA A 190 -15.33 -0.71 9.01
N ASP A 191 -15.30 -0.28 7.74
CA ASP A 191 -15.35 -1.14 6.56
C ASP A 191 -13.99 -1.79 6.21
N GLU A 192 -12.90 -1.36 6.85
CA GLU A 192 -11.56 -1.87 6.59
C GLU A 192 -11.34 -3.26 7.21
N LEU A 193 -10.66 -4.15 6.48
CA LEU A 193 -10.44 -5.53 6.91
C LEU A 193 -9.63 -5.60 8.22
N PHE A 194 -8.65 -4.71 8.40
CA PHE A 194 -7.75 -4.66 9.56
C PHE A 194 -8.07 -3.48 10.47
N ALA A 195 -7.63 -3.55 11.73
CA ALA A 195 -7.72 -2.40 12.62
C ALA A 195 -6.76 -1.32 12.12
N GLY A 196 -7.26 -0.10 11.95
CA GLY A 196 -6.45 1.04 11.53
C GLY A 196 -5.86 1.79 12.71
N THR A 197 -5.15 2.87 12.40
CA THR A 197 -4.68 3.85 13.38
C THR A 197 -5.41 5.18 13.18
N ILE A 198 -5.82 5.81 14.27
CA ILE A 198 -6.38 7.16 14.31
C ILE A 198 -5.31 8.08 14.86
N LEU A 199 -4.82 9.00 14.04
CA LEU A 199 -3.81 9.99 14.41
C LEU A 199 -4.46 11.34 14.67
N ILE A 200 -4.48 11.79 15.92
CA ILE A 200 -4.89 13.15 16.29
C ILE A 200 -3.68 14.07 16.15
N VAL A 201 -3.85 15.18 15.43
CA VAL A 201 -2.84 16.24 15.32
C VAL A 201 -3.40 17.50 15.96
N SER A 202 -2.96 17.82 17.17
CA SER A 202 -3.45 18.97 17.95
C SER A 202 -2.42 19.45 18.97
N ASP A 203 -2.63 20.64 19.53
CA ASP A 203 -1.92 21.17 20.69
C ASP A 203 -2.46 20.63 22.03
N ASP A 204 -3.74 20.28 22.13
CA ASP A 204 -4.33 19.63 23.32
C ASP A 204 -5.60 18.82 22.97
N LEU A 205 -6.27 18.21 23.96
CA LEU A 205 -7.49 17.41 23.75
C LEU A 205 -8.77 18.08 24.28
N GLY A 206 -8.76 19.39 24.55
CA GLY A 206 -9.96 20.13 24.94
C GLY A 206 -10.69 19.61 26.20
N GLY A 207 -9.98 18.92 27.09
CA GLY A 207 -10.55 18.29 28.29
C GLY A 207 -11.09 16.87 28.10
N ALA A 208 -10.98 16.29 26.91
CA ALA A 208 -11.39 14.89 26.67
C ALA A 208 -10.47 13.91 27.41
N GLY A 209 -11.08 12.98 28.14
CA GLY A 209 -10.34 11.96 28.90
C GLY A 209 -9.88 10.77 28.04
N ALA A 210 -8.79 10.11 28.44
CA ALA A 210 -8.25 8.91 27.78
C ALA A 210 -9.34 7.85 27.52
N ALA A 211 -10.16 7.57 28.53
CA ALA A 211 -11.16 6.52 28.50
C ALA A 211 -12.31 6.82 27.54
N GLU A 212 -12.62 8.10 27.30
CA GLU A 212 -13.64 8.50 26.33
C GLU A 212 -13.13 8.35 24.90
N LEU A 213 -11.91 8.83 24.64
CA LEU A 213 -11.27 8.69 23.33
C LEU A 213 -10.99 7.23 22.97
N ARG A 214 -10.55 6.41 23.94
CA ARG A 214 -10.34 4.96 23.74
C ARG A 214 -11.65 4.25 23.40
N ARG A 215 -12.76 4.61 24.06
CA ARG A 215 -14.09 4.08 23.74
C ARG A 215 -14.54 4.50 22.34
N ALA A 216 -14.34 5.76 21.97
CA ALA A 216 -14.67 6.27 20.64
C ALA A 216 -13.83 5.60 19.53
N ALA A 217 -12.56 5.27 19.80
CA ALA A 217 -11.66 4.64 18.83
C ALA A 217 -12.04 3.18 18.50
N GLY A 218 -12.72 2.50 19.44
CA GLY A 218 -13.15 1.11 19.30
C GLY A 218 -11.96 0.15 19.14
N ARG A 219 -11.91 -0.55 18.01
CA ARG A 219 -10.85 -1.52 17.68
C ARG A 219 -9.56 -0.88 17.16
N ASN A 220 -9.56 0.43 16.89
CA ASN A 220 -8.46 1.12 16.25
C ASN A 220 -7.46 1.65 17.28
N GLU A 221 -6.18 1.72 16.89
CA GLU A 221 -5.16 2.37 17.73
C GLU A 221 -5.36 3.88 17.72
N LEU A 222 -5.11 4.50 18.87
CA LEU A 222 -5.19 5.95 19.02
C LEU A 222 -3.80 6.50 19.32
N LEU A 223 -3.36 7.42 18.46
CA LEU A 223 -2.05 8.08 18.57
C LEU A 223 -2.24 9.59 18.43
N MET A 224 -1.44 10.37 19.16
CA MET A 224 -1.43 11.82 19.04
C MET A 224 -0.07 12.34 18.58
N LEU A 225 -0.05 13.19 17.57
CA LEU A 225 1.04 14.10 17.29
C LEU A 225 0.75 15.42 18.02
N SER A 226 1.45 15.64 19.12
CA SER A 226 1.34 16.89 19.87
C SER A 226 2.14 17.98 19.17
N ILE A 227 1.44 19.06 18.79
CA ILE A 227 2.08 20.23 18.18
C ILE A 227 2.74 21.11 19.24
N LEU A 228 2.61 20.82 20.53
CA LEU A 228 3.40 21.50 21.56
C LEU A 228 4.81 20.86 21.66
N PRO A 229 5.86 21.66 21.94
CA PRO A 229 7.19 21.11 22.21
C PRO A 229 7.14 20.12 23.38
N ALA A 230 7.92 19.04 23.28
CA ALA A 230 7.95 17.97 24.27
C ALA A 230 8.09 18.50 25.71
N GLY A 231 7.19 18.08 26.61
CA GLY A 231 7.20 18.45 28.03
C GLY A 231 6.15 19.48 28.47
N LYS A 232 5.30 20.00 27.56
CA LYS A 232 4.16 20.85 27.92
C LYS A 232 2.84 20.12 27.67
N GLY A 233 2.16 19.74 28.75
CA GLY A 233 0.81 19.18 28.75
C GLY A 233 0.77 17.73 29.20
N ASP A 234 -0.08 17.44 30.19
CA ASP A 234 -0.45 16.07 30.57
C ASP A 234 -1.40 15.53 29.49
N ILE A 235 -0.85 14.81 28.51
CA ILE A 235 -1.63 14.24 27.42
C ILE A 235 -2.05 12.84 27.84
N PRO A 236 -3.37 12.58 27.99
CA PRO A 236 -3.89 11.34 28.57
C PRO A 236 -3.81 10.12 27.63
N ILE A 237 -3.20 10.26 26.46
CA ILE A 237 -3.06 9.21 25.43
C ILE A 237 -1.62 9.18 24.91
N GLU A 238 -1.26 8.07 24.25
CA GLU A 238 0.06 7.92 23.68
C GLU A 238 0.34 9.04 22.67
N SER A 239 1.40 9.81 22.93
CA SER A 239 1.71 11.01 22.15
C SER A 239 3.17 11.03 21.69
N VAL A 240 3.39 11.67 20.54
CA VAL A 240 4.70 12.01 20.00
C VAL A 240 4.73 13.52 19.90
N GLY A 241 5.69 14.16 20.58
CA GLY A 241 5.89 15.61 20.47
C GLY A 241 6.49 15.97 19.11
N VAL A 242 6.07 17.10 18.57
CA VAL A 242 6.61 17.60 17.30
C VAL A 242 8.10 17.90 17.41
N THR A 243 8.86 17.47 16.41
CA THR A 243 10.30 17.76 16.31
C THR A 243 10.60 18.63 15.09
N ILE A 244 11.77 19.28 15.09
CA ILE A 244 12.20 20.10 13.94
C ILE A 244 12.60 19.19 12.76
N ASP A 245 13.14 18.01 13.06
CA ASP A 245 13.56 17.00 12.08
C ASP A 245 12.40 16.05 11.71
N THR A 246 12.69 14.88 11.13
CA THR A 246 11.69 13.86 10.76
C THR A 246 11.55 12.73 11.76
N SER A 247 12.16 12.84 12.94
CA SER A 247 12.16 11.77 13.95
C SER A 247 10.77 11.48 14.50
N ASP A 248 9.93 12.50 14.67
CA ASP A 248 8.51 12.37 15.03
C ASP A 248 7.70 11.59 13.99
N VAL A 249 7.83 11.94 12.71
CA VAL A 249 7.17 11.26 11.59
C VAL A 249 7.60 9.79 11.51
N GLN A 250 8.90 9.52 11.68
CA GLN A 250 9.42 8.14 11.70
C GLN A 250 8.96 7.35 12.93
N ALA A 251 8.81 7.99 14.09
CA ALA A 251 8.25 7.36 15.28
C ALA A 251 6.77 6.99 15.07
N ILE A 252 5.99 7.91 14.51
CA ILE A 252 4.58 7.69 14.16
C ILE A 252 4.44 6.56 13.13
N SER A 253 5.19 6.61 12.04
CA SER A 253 5.13 5.56 10.99
C SER A 253 5.44 4.18 11.57
N ARG A 254 6.52 4.06 12.37
CA ARG A 254 6.88 2.78 12.99
C ARG A 254 5.79 2.24 13.91
N ARG A 255 5.10 3.09 14.67
CA ARG A 255 3.99 2.67 15.54
C ARG A 255 2.80 2.16 14.73
N ILE A 256 2.38 2.92 13.71
CA ILE A 256 1.31 2.52 12.79
C ILE A 256 1.63 1.15 12.16
N ASP A 257 2.84 0.96 11.67
CA ASP A 257 3.24 -0.28 11.01
C ASP A 257 3.31 -1.46 12.00
N THR A 258 3.73 -1.20 13.25
CA THR A 258 3.76 -2.22 14.32
C THR A 258 2.35 -2.67 14.73
N HIS A 259 1.42 -1.73 14.88
CA HIS A 259 0.02 -2.03 15.21
C HIS A 259 -0.68 -2.77 14.07
N PHE A 260 -0.40 -2.40 12.82
CA PHE A 260 -0.94 -3.13 11.69
C PHE A 260 -0.44 -4.57 11.62
N GLN A 261 0.86 -4.80 11.83
CA GLN A 261 1.44 -6.14 11.88
C GLN A 261 0.82 -7.02 12.97
N SER A 262 0.50 -6.45 14.14
CA SER A 262 -0.17 -7.21 15.20
C SER A 262 -1.64 -7.53 14.84
N ALA A 263 -2.38 -6.55 14.29
CA ALA A 263 -3.77 -6.73 13.87
C ALA A 263 -3.91 -7.72 12.69
N GLU A 264 -2.96 -7.73 11.76
CA GLU A 264 -2.92 -8.66 10.63
C GLU A 264 -2.57 -10.08 11.09
N ALA A 265 -1.58 -10.23 11.98
CA ALA A 265 -1.19 -11.53 12.52
C ALA A 265 -2.35 -12.23 13.26
N GLU A 266 -3.22 -11.47 13.92
CA GLU A 266 -4.42 -11.98 14.60
C GLU A 266 -5.48 -12.48 13.60
N LYS A 267 -5.68 -11.78 12.47
CA LYS A 267 -6.76 -12.08 11.52
C LYS A 267 -6.41 -13.07 10.42
N ILE A 268 -5.22 -12.98 9.83
CA ILE A 268 -4.87 -13.76 8.62
C ILE A 268 -3.96 -14.95 8.94
N GLY A 269 -3.39 -15.01 10.14
CA GLY A 269 -2.45 -16.05 10.53
C GLY A 269 -1.11 -15.81 9.82
N ALA A 270 -0.16 -15.22 10.55
CA ALA A 270 1.15 -14.94 10.00
C ALA A 270 1.85 -16.24 9.52
N ARG A 271 2.26 -16.28 8.25
CA ARG A 271 3.04 -17.40 7.71
C ARG A 271 4.47 -17.29 8.25
N TRP A 272 5.05 -18.40 8.68
CA TRP A 272 6.43 -18.38 9.16
C TRP A 272 7.42 -18.42 7.99
N ARG A 273 8.48 -17.60 8.09
CA ARG A 273 9.54 -17.51 7.10
C ARG A 273 10.56 -18.62 7.34
N ASP A 274 10.84 -19.40 6.30
CA ASP A 274 11.89 -20.41 6.34
C ASP A 274 13.27 -19.73 6.37
N GLU A 275 13.99 -19.85 7.48
CA GLU A 275 15.34 -19.31 7.67
C GLU A 275 16.41 -20.40 7.54
N GLY A 276 16.03 -21.61 7.08
CA GLY A 276 16.94 -22.73 6.86
C GLY A 276 18.05 -22.44 5.84
N TYR A 277 17.86 -21.46 4.96
CA TYR A 277 18.84 -21.06 3.96
C TYR A 277 20.17 -20.55 4.57
N TRP A 278 20.19 -20.06 5.82
CA TRP A 278 21.44 -19.68 6.49
C TRP A 278 22.41 -20.85 6.65
N LEU A 279 21.89 -22.07 6.74
CA LEU A 279 22.68 -23.30 6.82
C LEU A 279 23.38 -23.64 5.49
N LEU A 280 23.02 -23.00 4.38
CA LEU A 280 23.75 -23.15 3.11
C LEU A 280 25.17 -22.58 3.20
N LEU A 281 25.42 -21.55 4.01
CA LEU A 281 26.77 -20.98 4.19
C LEU A 281 27.75 -21.98 4.83
N PRO A 282 27.46 -22.61 5.99
CA PRO A 282 28.34 -23.64 6.55
C PRO A 282 28.40 -24.89 5.65
N ILE A 283 27.32 -25.26 4.97
CA ILE A 283 27.35 -26.35 3.96
C ILE A 283 28.34 -26.01 2.85
N ALA A 284 28.30 -24.80 2.30
CA ALA A 284 29.21 -24.34 1.27
C ALA A 284 30.67 -24.36 1.78
N LEU A 285 30.92 -23.87 3.00
CA LEU A 285 32.25 -23.90 3.60
C LEU A 285 32.79 -25.32 3.77
N LEU A 286 31.97 -26.26 4.24
CA LEU A 286 32.34 -27.68 4.36
C LEU A 286 32.57 -28.32 2.98
N SER A 287 31.79 -27.91 1.97
CA SER A 287 31.95 -28.41 0.59
C SER A 287 33.27 -27.97 -0.06
N LEU A 288 33.88 -26.86 0.37
CA LEU A 288 35.20 -26.44 -0.13
C LEU A 288 36.30 -27.43 0.23
N LEU A 289 36.16 -28.17 1.33
CA LEU A 289 37.10 -29.22 1.73
C LEU A 289 37.08 -30.43 0.78
N TRP A 290 36.08 -30.52 -0.10
CA TRP A 290 35.98 -31.54 -1.15
C TRP A 290 37.00 -31.34 -2.28
N PHE A 291 37.52 -30.11 -2.48
CA PHE A 291 38.59 -29.82 -3.45
C PHE A 291 39.97 -30.36 -3.02
N ARG A 292 40.09 -30.92 -1.81
CA ARG A 292 41.32 -31.53 -1.32
C ARG A 292 41.58 -32.85 -2.05
N ARG A 293 42.78 -32.99 -2.63
CA ARG A 293 43.26 -34.24 -3.26
C ARG A 293 43.10 -35.42 -2.29
N GLY A 294 42.37 -36.45 -2.72
CA GLY A 294 42.06 -37.66 -1.93
C GLY A 294 40.65 -37.73 -1.32
N VAL A 295 39.81 -36.70 -1.48
CA VAL A 295 38.43 -36.63 -0.93
C VAL A 295 37.35 -36.79 -2.02
N ALA A 296 37.76 -37.00 -3.29
CA ALA A 296 36.87 -37.07 -4.43
C ALA A 296 35.98 -38.31 -4.41
N VAL A 297 34.83 -38.24 -3.74
CA VAL A 297 33.70 -39.11 -4.03
C VAL A 297 33.17 -38.73 -5.41
N GLN A 298 33.29 -39.66 -6.36
CA GLN A 298 32.89 -39.51 -7.76
C GLN A 298 31.37 -39.31 -7.87
N TRP A 299 30.90 -38.06 -7.92
CA TRP A 299 29.50 -37.73 -8.30
C TRP A 299 29.43 -36.57 -9.32
N ALA A 300 30.45 -36.44 -10.17
CA ALA A 300 30.44 -35.48 -11.28
C ALA A 300 29.38 -35.77 -12.37
N LEU A 301 28.59 -36.84 -12.25
CA LEU A 301 27.59 -37.25 -13.24
C LEU A 301 26.21 -36.57 -13.09
N LEU A 302 25.97 -35.77 -12.05
CA LEU A 302 24.69 -35.06 -11.86
C LEU A 302 24.63 -33.66 -12.49
N LEU A 303 25.74 -33.12 -13.00
CA LEU A 303 25.83 -31.73 -13.47
C LEU A 303 25.70 -31.52 -14.99
N VAL A 304 25.48 -32.58 -15.78
CA VAL A 304 25.47 -32.50 -17.27
C VAL A 304 24.06 -32.42 -17.88
N LEU A 305 22.99 -32.40 -17.08
CA LEU A 305 21.60 -32.35 -17.58
C LEU A 305 20.98 -30.93 -17.67
N LEU A 306 21.78 -29.86 -17.57
CA LEU A 306 21.33 -28.50 -17.88
C LEU A 306 22.07 -27.94 -19.10
N VAL A 307 21.54 -28.18 -20.29
CA VAL A 307 21.86 -27.36 -21.48
C VAL A 307 20.56 -27.13 -22.26
N PRO A 308 20.12 -25.87 -22.42
CA PRO A 308 19.40 -25.45 -23.60
C PRO A 308 20.33 -24.71 -24.56
N ALA A 309 20.12 -24.93 -25.85
CA ALA A 309 20.90 -24.40 -26.96
C ALA A 309 20.69 -22.87 -27.18
N PRO A 310 21.66 -22.15 -27.79
CA PRO A 310 21.50 -20.74 -28.12
C PRO A 310 20.83 -20.54 -29.49
N GLY A 311 19.73 -19.79 -29.52
CA GLY A 311 19.16 -19.17 -30.73
C GLY A 311 19.57 -17.69 -30.82
N GLN A 312 19.92 -17.24 -32.02
CA GLN A 312 20.56 -15.95 -32.30
C GLN A 312 19.66 -14.70 -32.15
N ALA A 313 20.34 -13.56 -32.00
CA ALA A 313 19.85 -12.21 -31.71
C ALA A 313 19.35 -11.41 -32.93
N GLN A 314 18.58 -10.34 -32.70
CA GLN A 314 18.87 -8.98 -33.21
C GLN A 314 17.98 -7.84 -32.61
N THR A 315 18.69 -6.83 -32.09
CA THR A 315 18.51 -5.36 -32.04
C THR A 315 17.31 -4.61 -31.40
N ALA A 316 17.75 -3.64 -30.56
CA ALA A 316 17.31 -2.24 -30.36
C ALA A 316 16.20 -1.93 -29.33
N ASP A 317 16.67 -1.35 -28.21
CA ASP A 317 16.02 -0.42 -27.26
C ASP A 317 14.60 -0.73 -26.74
N ALA A 318 14.55 -1.24 -25.48
CA ALA A 318 13.41 -1.71 -24.65
C ALA A 318 12.88 -3.12 -25.00
N PRO A 319 12.15 -3.87 -24.14
CA PRO A 319 12.12 -4.05 -22.67
C PRO A 319 13.22 -5.06 -22.22
N SER A 320 13.14 -5.68 -21.03
CA SER A 320 14.13 -6.69 -20.59
C SER A 320 14.01 -7.95 -21.45
N PRO A 321 15.03 -8.33 -22.26
CA PRO A 321 14.93 -9.46 -23.20
C PRO A 321 14.66 -10.80 -22.50
N PHE A 322 15.02 -10.89 -21.22
CA PHE A 322 14.69 -12.05 -20.41
C PHE A 322 13.19 -12.12 -20.13
N ALA A 323 12.53 -11.00 -19.82
CA ALA A 323 11.11 -10.99 -19.51
C ALA A 323 10.26 -11.38 -20.73
N ASP A 324 10.61 -10.95 -21.94
CA ASP A 324 9.90 -11.29 -23.18
C ASP A 324 9.92 -12.80 -23.50
N LEU A 325 10.94 -13.54 -23.04
CA LEU A 325 11.01 -15.00 -23.21
C LEU A 325 9.96 -15.75 -22.38
N TRP A 326 9.48 -15.14 -21.29
CA TRP A 326 8.60 -15.78 -20.31
C TRP A 326 7.23 -15.11 -20.19
N LEU A 327 7.10 -13.85 -20.65
CA LEU A 327 5.91 -13.02 -20.43
C LEU A 327 5.49 -12.30 -21.72
N THR A 328 4.20 -12.35 -22.01
CA THR A 328 3.61 -11.60 -23.14
C THR A 328 3.64 -10.09 -22.88
N PRO A 329 3.56 -9.23 -23.92
CA PRO A 329 3.48 -7.78 -23.75
C PRO A 329 2.31 -7.35 -22.84
N ASP A 330 1.17 -8.03 -22.91
CA ASP A 330 0.05 -7.78 -22.01
C ASP A 330 0.35 -8.18 -20.56
N GLN A 331 1.05 -9.29 -20.32
CA GLN A 331 1.48 -9.68 -18.97
C GLN A 331 2.51 -8.70 -18.40
N GLN A 332 3.43 -8.21 -19.23
CA GLN A 332 4.38 -7.19 -18.82
C GLN A 332 3.70 -5.83 -18.61
N GLY A 333 2.71 -5.50 -19.44
CA GLY A 333 1.83 -4.35 -19.29
C GLY A 333 1.06 -4.42 -17.98
N GLN A 334 0.53 -5.60 -17.63
CA GLN A 334 -0.15 -5.85 -16.35
C GLN A 334 0.79 -5.66 -15.16
N ILE A 335 2.00 -6.23 -15.20
CA ILE A 335 2.99 -6.03 -14.15
C ILE A 335 3.37 -4.54 -14.00
N ALA A 336 3.51 -3.81 -15.12
CA ALA A 336 3.77 -2.38 -15.08
C ALA A 336 2.58 -1.59 -14.53
N PHE A 337 1.36 -2.00 -14.87
CA PHE A 337 0.10 -1.43 -14.40
C PHE A 337 -0.07 -1.60 -12.88
N ASP A 338 0.14 -2.81 -12.37
CA ASP A 338 0.04 -3.15 -10.94
C ASP A 338 1.09 -2.41 -10.10
N ARG A 339 2.24 -2.08 -10.70
CA ARG A 339 3.29 -1.25 -10.09
C ARG A 339 3.02 0.26 -10.19
N GLY A 340 1.88 0.68 -10.75
CA GLY A 340 1.50 2.08 -10.92
C GLY A 340 2.22 2.81 -12.06
N ASN A 341 3.01 2.12 -12.89
CA ASN A 341 3.73 2.72 -14.01
C ASN A 341 2.84 2.77 -15.27
N TYR A 342 1.78 3.57 -15.23
CA TYR A 342 0.72 3.56 -16.22
C TYR A 342 1.15 3.97 -17.64
N HIS A 343 2.05 4.95 -17.78
CA HIS A 343 2.62 5.31 -19.09
C HIS A 343 3.36 4.13 -19.75
N ARG A 344 4.13 3.37 -18.95
CA ARG A 344 4.84 2.18 -19.43
C ARG A 344 3.87 1.06 -19.75
N ALA A 345 2.85 0.84 -18.91
CA ALA A 345 1.82 -0.16 -19.15
C ALA A 345 1.06 0.09 -20.45
N ALA A 346 0.69 1.35 -20.74
CA ALA A 346 0.01 1.74 -21.97
C ALA A 346 0.85 1.39 -23.22
N ASN A 347 2.17 1.55 -23.15
CA ASN A 347 3.06 1.19 -24.26
C ASN A 347 3.25 -0.33 -24.43
N LEU A 348 3.04 -1.12 -23.37
CA LEU A 348 3.25 -2.57 -23.38
C LEU A 348 2.00 -3.37 -23.74
N PHE A 349 0.82 -2.94 -23.27
CA PHE A 349 -0.43 -3.61 -23.60
C PHE A 349 -0.64 -3.61 -25.11
N THR A 350 -0.92 -4.79 -25.66
CA THR A 350 -1.41 -5.01 -27.02
C THR A 350 -2.94 -4.96 -27.05
N ASP A 351 -3.60 -5.46 -26.00
CA ASP A 351 -5.05 -5.37 -25.87
C ASP A 351 -5.52 -3.90 -25.82
N PRO A 352 -6.44 -3.49 -26.73
CA PRO A 352 -6.86 -2.09 -26.84
C PRO A 352 -7.65 -1.59 -25.62
N MET A 353 -8.34 -2.46 -24.90
CA MET A 353 -9.08 -2.08 -23.70
C MET A 353 -8.10 -1.78 -22.57
N TRP A 354 -7.16 -2.68 -22.29
CA TRP A 354 -6.15 -2.49 -21.26
C TRP A 354 -5.16 -1.37 -21.58
N ARG A 355 -4.76 -1.23 -22.85
CA ARG A 355 -3.99 -0.08 -23.32
C ARG A 355 -4.72 1.23 -23.04
N GLY A 356 -6.02 1.29 -23.35
CA GLY A 356 -6.86 2.46 -23.08
C GLY A 356 -6.99 2.77 -21.59
N ILE A 357 -7.21 1.75 -20.74
CA ILE A 357 -7.31 1.91 -19.28
C ILE A 357 -5.98 2.42 -18.71
N ALA A 358 -4.86 1.85 -19.15
CA ALA A 358 -3.54 2.29 -18.74
C ALA A 358 -3.25 3.74 -19.15
N ALA A 359 -3.56 4.12 -20.39
CA ALA A 359 -3.43 5.50 -20.86
C ALA A 359 -4.34 6.47 -20.07
N TYR A 360 -5.59 6.06 -19.77
CA TYR A 360 -6.53 6.85 -18.99
C TYR A 360 -6.02 7.09 -17.57
N ARG A 361 -5.46 6.07 -16.91
CA ARG A 361 -4.83 6.20 -15.59
C ARG A 361 -3.52 6.99 -15.62
N ALA A 362 -2.86 7.05 -16.77
CA ALA A 362 -1.71 7.90 -17.01
C ALA A 362 -2.10 9.37 -17.34
N TYR A 363 -3.39 9.72 -17.29
CA TYR A 363 -3.93 11.03 -17.69
C TYR A 363 -3.70 11.39 -19.17
N ASP A 364 -3.32 10.41 -20.00
CA ASP A 364 -3.24 10.56 -21.45
C ASP A 364 -4.60 10.19 -22.07
N PHE A 365 -5.55 11.11 -21.91
CA PHE A 365 -6.94 10.90 -22.33
C PHE A 365 -7.10 10.85 -23.86
N ILE A 366 -6.14 11.37 -24.62
CA ILE A 366 -6.11 11.28 -26.08
C ILE A 366 -5.72 9.87 -26.51
N ALA A 367 -4.64 9.31 -25.98
CA ALA A 367 -4.25 7.93 -26.25
C ALA A 367 -5.28 6.91 -25.73
N ALA A 368 -5.91 7.21 -24.60
CA ALA A 368 -7.00 6.41 -24.05
C ALA A 368 -8.19 6.34 -25.01
N ARG A 369 -8.67 7.50 -25.48
CA ARG A 369 -9.73 7.61 -26.48
C ARG A 369 -9.40 6.79 -27.73
N ASP A 370 -8.20 6.96 -28.27
CA ASP A 370 -7.80 6.30 -29.51
C ASP A 370 -7.69 4.78 -29.37
N SER A 371 -7.42 4.30 -28.15
CA SER A 371 -7.42 2.87 -27.82
C SER A 371 -8.84 2.34 -27.62
N PHE A 372 -9.69 3.04 -26.87
CA PHE A 372 -11.08 2.63 -26.62
C PHE A 372 -11.96 2.63 -27.87
N ARG A 373 -11.69 3.50 -28.86
CA ARG A 373 -12.37 3.46 -30.17
C ARG A 373 -12.24 2.14 -30.91
N LYS A 374 -11.25 1.31 -30.55
CA LYS A 374 -11.00 -0.01 -31.15
C LYS A 374 -11.73 -1.14 -30.41
N VAL A 375 -12.49 -0.82 -29.36
CA VAL A 375 -13.17 -1.80 -28.50
C VAL A 375 -14.69 -1.70 -28.71
N ASP A 376 -15.25 -2.65 -29.45
CA ASP A 376 -16.68 -2.70 -29.80
C ASP A 376 -17.57 -3.37 -28.73
N THR A 377 -17.26 -3.14 -27.45
CA THR A 377 -18.08 -3.62 -26.31
C THR A 377 -18.82 -2.47 -25.63
N ILE A 378 -19.84 -2.76 -24.82
CA ILE A 378 -20.57 -1.74 -24.07
C ILE A 378 -19.63 -1.05 -23.06
N GLU A 379 -18.75 -1.83 -22.44
CA GLU A 379 -17.71 -1.38 -21.53
C GLU A 379 -16.70 -0.48 -22.26
N GLY A 380 -16.30 -0.86 -23.49
CA GLY A 380 -15.44 -0.05 -24.35
C GLY A 380 -16.07 1.29 -24.72
N ARG A 381 -17.36 1.31 -25.07
CA ARG A 381 -18.11 2.56 -25.33
C ARG A 381 -18.24 3.43 -24.08
N PHE A 382 -18.48 2.84 -22.92
CA PHE A 382 -18.51 3.56 -21.65
C PHE A 382 -17.13 4.16 -21.32
N ALA A 383 -16.05 3.40 -21.50
CA ALA A 383 -14.69 3.88 -21.32
C ALA A 383 -14.31 4.98 -22.31
N LEU A 384 -14.74 4.86 -23.57
CA LEU A 384 -14.59 5.91 -24.57
C LEU A 384 -15.34 7.19 -24.18
N ALA A 385 -16.57 7.07 -23.66
CA ALA A 385 -17.35 8.21 -23.18
C ALA A 385 -16.63 8.94 -22.03
N ASN A 386 -16.03 8.20 -21.10
CA ASN A 386 -15.20 8.77 -20.03
C ASN A 386 -13.98 9.51 -20.61
N ALA A 387 -13.28 8.92 -21.58
CA ALA A 387 -12.11 9.53 -22.20
C ALA A 387 -12.46 10.82 -22.98
N GLU A 388 -13.54 10.81 -23.76
CA GLU A 388 -14.03 12.01 -24.47
C GLU A 388 -14.46 13.12 -23.50
N ALA A 389 -15.08 12.75 -22.37
CA ALA A 389 -15.44 13.71 -21.32
C ALA A 389 -14.21 14.41 -20.73
N GLN A 390 -13.14 13.67 -20.45
CA GLN A 390 -11.89 14.24 -19.93
C GLN A 390 -11.16 15.10 -20.98
N ASN A 391 -11.30 14.76 -22.26
CA ASN A 391 -10.83 15.57 -23.39
C ASN A 391 -11.69 16.83 -23.63
N ARG A 392 -12.73 17.07 -22.82
CA ARG A 392 -13.71 18.17 -22.94
C ARG A 392 -14.56 18.11 -24.22
N ASP A 393 -14.63 16.95 -24.87
CA ASP A 393 -15.54 16.71 -25.99
C ASP A 393 -16.88 16.21 -25.44
N TYR A 394 -17.56 17.12 -24.72
CA TYR A 394 -18.74 16.78 -23.94
C TYR A 394 -19.93 16.33 -24.82
N GLU A 395 -20.05 16.86 -26.03
CA GLU A 395 -21.10 16.46 -26.97
C GLU A 395 -20.96 14.98 -27.36
N LYS A 396 -19.75 14.54 -27.73
CA LYS A 396 -19.49 13.13 -28.04
C LYS A 396 -19.64 12.25 -26.82
N ALA A 397 -19.13 12.67 -25.67
CA ALA A 397 -19.26 11.92 -24.43
C ALA A 397 -20.74 11.69 -24.04
N MET A 398 -21.58 12.73 -24.11
CA MET A 398 -23.03 12.60 -23.86
C MET A 398 -23.69 11.60 -24.79
N LYS A 399 -23.37 11.66 -26.10
CA LYS A 399 -23.92 10.73 -27.09
C LYS A 399 -23.53 9.29 -26.77
N LEU A 400 -22.26 9.04 -26.46
CA LEU A 400 -21.77 7.69 -26.11
C LEU A 400 -22.42 7.15 -24.83
N TYR A 401 -22.63 7.97 -23.79
CA TYR A 401 -23.37 7.51 -22.61
C TYR A 401 -24.83 7.19 -22.93
N GLN A 402 -25.48 7.95 -23.80
CA GLN A 402 -26.85 7.63 -24.23
C GLN A 402 -26.90 6.31 -25.00
N GLU A 403 -25.91 6.02 -25.85
CA GLU A 403 -25.77 4.73 -26.53
C GLU A 403 -25.56 3.57 -25.54
N VAL A 404 -24.73 3.77 -24.50
CA VAL A 404 -24.57 2.79 -23.40
C VAL A 404 -25.89 2.56 -22.67
N LEU A 405 -26.61 3.63 -22.32
CA LEU A 405 -27.89 3.55 -21.62
C LEU A 405 -29.03 2.98 -22.47
N ALA A 406 -28.97 3.11 -23.79
CA ALA A 406 -29.92 2.47 -24.69
C ALA A 406 -29.82 0.94 -24.63
N GLN A 407 -28.62 0.40 -24.39
CA GLN A 407 -28.39 -1.04 -24.27
C GLN A 407 -28.45 -1.54 -22.82
N GLN A 408 -28.01 -0.72 -21.87
CA GLN A 408 -28.06 -1.00 -20.44
C GLN A 408 -28.77 0.14 -19.69
N PRO A 409 -30.12 0.17 -19.69
CA PRO A 409 -30.89 1.23 -19.04
C PRO A 409 -30.62 1.37 -17.55
N ASP A 410 -30.21 0.29 -16.88
CA ASP A 410 -29.93 0.27 -15.44
C ASP A 410 -28.48 0.56 -15.06
N ASN A 411 -27.63 0.93 -16.03
CA ASN A 411 -26.23 1.27 -15.76
C ASN A 411 -26.14 2.60 -14.98
N ALA A 412 -26.03 2.50 -13.66
CA ALA A 412 -25.96 3.64 -12.75
C ALA A 412 -24.75 4.54 -13.04
N ALA A 413 -23.59 3.97 -13.38
CA ALA A 413 -22.39 4.73 -13.66
C ALA A 413 -22.55 5.60 -14.92
N ALA A 414 -23.16 5.07 -15.98
CA ALA A 414 -23.45 5.84 -17.20
C ALA A 414 -24.50 6.94 -16.97
N LYS A 415 -25.53 6.70 -16.13
CA LYS A 415 -26.50 7.74 -15.73
C LYS A 415 -25.82 8.89 -14.99
N THR A 416 -24.99 8.57 -14.01
CA THR A 416 -24.27 9.57 -13.20
C THR A 416 -23.28 10.35 -14.05
N ASN A 417 -22.45 9.67 -14.84
CA ASN A 417 -21.45 10.34 -15.66
C ASN A 417 -22.08 11.18 -16.77
N LEU A 418 -23.20 10.76 -17.35
CA LEU A 418 -23.95 11.57 -18.31
C LEU A 418 -24.48 12.87 -17.67
N ALA A 419 -24.99 12.80 -16.44
CA ALA A 419 -25.47 13.97 -15.73
C ALA A 419 -24.34 14.97 -15.45
N ILE A 420 -23.17 14.47 -15.04
CA ILE A 420 -21.95 15.27 -14.82
C ILE A 420 -21.53 15.96 -16.13
N VAL A 421 -21.35 15.19 -17.21
CA VAL A 421 -20.90 15.73 -18.50
C VAL A 421 -21.89 16.73 -19.08
N ARG A 422 -23.20 16.52 -18.90
CA ARG A 422 -24.23 17.48 -19.31
C ARG A 422 -24.09 18.81 -18.54
N ALA A 423 -23.90 18.74 -17.22
CA ALA A 423 -23.67 19.95 -16.42
C ALA A 423 -22.38 20.68 -16.85
N ALA A 424 -21.30 19.94 -17.12
CA ALA A 424 -20.05 20.50 -17.63
C ALA A 424 -20.23 21.21 -18.97
N TYR A 425 -21.00 20.61 -19.89
CA TYR A 425 -21.32 21.19 -21.20
C TYR A 425 -22.13 22.48 -21.06
N GLU A 426 -23.20 22.46 -20.27
CA GLU A 426 -24.05 23.64 -20.05
C GLU A 426 -23.27 24.80 -19.41
N ALA A 427 -22.38 24.51 -18.46
CA ALA A 427 -21.51 25.50 -17.85
C ALA A 427 -20.51 26.11 -18.87
N ALA A 428 -19.92 25.28 -19.74
CA ALA A 428 -19.02 25.73 -20.79
C ALA A 428 -19.74 26.63 -21.82
N GLU A 429 -20.95 26.25 -22.24
CA GLU A 429 -21.79 27.03 -23.14
C GLU A 429 -22.25 28.35 -22.51
N ALA A 430 -22.66 28.34 -21.25
CA ALA A 430 -23.02 29.55 -20.52
C ALA A 430 -21.84 30.53 -20.41
N LYS A 431 -20.61 30.00 -20.24
CA LYS A 431 -19.39 30.81 -20.25
C LYS A 431 -19.14 31.43 -21.63
N ARG A 432 -19.20 30.63 -22.71
CA ARG A 432 -19.04 31.12 -24.09
C ARG A 432 -20.03 32.23 -24.43
N ARG A 433 -21.30 32.07 -24.05
CA ARG A 433 -22.34 33.09 -24.28
C ARG A 433 -22.07 34.40 -23.55
N LYS A 434 -21.44 34.37 -22.37
CA LYS A 434 -21.02 35.57 -21.63
C LYS A 434 -19.81 36.24 -22.27
N GLU A 435 -18.84 35.46 -22.73
CA GLU A 435 -17.68 35.94 -23.49
C GLU A 435 -18.10 36.60 -24.82
N GLU A 436 -19.10 36.03 -25.52
CA GLU A 436 -19.67 36.57 -26.76
C GLU A 436 -20.53 37.83 -26.57
N GLN A 437 -21.13 38.01 -25.38
CA GLN A 437 -21.92 39.20 -25.03
C GLN A 437 -21.05 40.38 -24.56
N GLY A 438 -19.72 40.22 -24.55
CA GLY A 438 -18.78 41.31 -24.26
C GLY A 438 -18.74 41.76 -22.80
N GLU A 439 -19.21 40.95 -21.85
CA GLU A 439 -18.97 41.21 -20.42
C GLU A 439 -17.48 40.95 -20.11
N PRO A 440 -16.71 41.95 -19.65
CA PRO A 440 -15.29 41.74 -19.35
C PRO A 440 -15.15 40.77 -18.18
N ASP A 441 -14.22 39.81 -18.29
CA ASP A 441 -13.74 39.02 -17.16
C ASP A 441 -13.27 40.00 -16.07
N GLN A 442 -14.03 40.12 -14.98
CA GLN A 442 -13.58 40.87 -13.81
C GLN A 442 -12.41 40.10 -13.19
N PRO A 443 -11.21 40.71 -13.06
CA PRO A 443 -10.16 40.11 -12.25
C PRO A 443 -10.64 40.08 -10.80
N SER A 444 -10.88 38.87 -10.31
CA SER A 444 -11.25 38.61 -8.91
C SER A 444 -10.08 38.93 -7.99
N TYR A 445 -9.90 40.20 -7.64
CA TYR A 445 -9.26 40.62 -6.40
C TYR A 445 -9.84 41.96 -5.92
N LYS A 446 -10.73 41.88 -4.92
CA LYS A 446 -10.77 42.72 -3.70
C LYS A 446 -12.08 42.46 -2.95
N THR A 447 -11.98 42.03 -1.71
CA THR A 447 -12.82 42.58 -0.63
C THR A 447 -11.88 43.40 0.25
N PRO A 448 -12.28 44.61 0.65
CA PRO A 448 -13.00 44.69 1.92
C PRO A 448 -14.23 45.62 1.90
N ASP A 449 -15.20 45.18 2.69
CA ASP A 449 -16.33 45.91 3.28
C ASP A 449 -17.51 46.33 2.39
N GLY A 450 -18.70 45.87 2.81
CA GLY A 450 -20.00 46.41 2.39
C GLY A 450 -21.03 45.33 2.07
N MET A 451 -21.83 44.94 3.07
CA MET A 451 -23.07 44.17 2.85
C MET A 451 -24.00 44.88 1.86
N LYS A 452 -24.56 44.13 0.89
CA LYS A 452 -26.00 44.18 0.56
C LYS A 452 -26.49 42.80 0.13
N LEU A 453 -27.36 42.22 0.96
CA LEU A 453 -28.14 41.03 0.62
C LEU A 453 -29.30 41.48 -0.28
N ASP A 454 -29.27 41.13 -1.56
CA ASP A 454 -30.43 41.34 -2.42
C ASP A 454 -31.45 40.22 -2.18
N LYS A 455 -32.67 40.62 -1.79
CA LYS A 455 -33.77 39.72 -1.38
C LYS A 455 -34.66 39.28 -2.55
N GLN A 456 -34.23 39.46 -3.79
CA GLN A 456 -35.03 39.06 -4.96
C GLN A 456 -34.24 38.26 -5.99
N GLN A 457 -33.92 37.00 -5.66
CA GLN A 457 -33.69 36.00 -6.70
C GLN A 457 -34.51 34.74 -6.41
N LYS A 458 -35.66 34.64 -7.10
CA LYS A 458 -36.48 33.44 -7.12
C LYS A 458 -35.79 32.38 -7.99
N GLY A 459 -35.30 31.33 -7.34
CA GLY A 459 -35.46 29.94 -7.79
C GLY A 459 -34.65 29.48 -8.99
N GLY A 460 -33.35 29.24 -8.79
CA GLY A 460 -32.66 28.14 -9.48
C GLY A 460 -32.96 26.83 -8.76
N LYS A 461 -33.35 25.77 -9.48
CA LYS A 461 -33.54 24.43 -8.89
C LYS A 461 -32.22 24.00 -8.24
N ARG A 462 -32.19 23.97 -6.90
CA ARG A 462 -31.09 23.37 -6.13
C ARG A 462 -31.01 21.89 -6.51
N ILE A 463 -29.98 21.51 -7.26
CA ILE A 463 -29.59 20.11 -7.40
C ILE A 463 -29.19 19.65 -6.00
N LYS A 464 -29.93 18.67 -5.47
CA LYS A 464 -29.63 18.07 -4.16
C LYS A 464 -28.43 17.15 -4.37
N VAL A 465 -27.24 17.67 -4.15
CA VAL A 465 -26.00 16.86 -4.13
C VAL A 465 -26.06 15.99 -2.89
N THR A 466 -25.97 14.67 -3.06
CA THR A 466 -26.05 13.71 -1.96
C THR A 466 -24.69 13.63 -1.29
N GLN A 467 -24.66 13.31 0.00
CA GLN A 467 -23.42 13.19 0.77
C GLN A 467 -22.43 12.19 0.16
N GLN A 468 -22.91 11.17 -0.55
CA GLN A 468 -22.10 10.16 -1.24
C GLN A 468 -21.35 10.73 -2.46
N ASP A 469 -21.95 11.71 -3.15
CA ASP A 469 -21.41 12.32 -4.38
C ASP A 469 -20.19 13.22 -4.10
N LEU A 470 -20.03 13.69 -2.86
CA LEU A 470 -18.92 14.56 -2.40
C LEU A 470 -17.76 13.78 -1.74
N MET A 471 -17.91 12.46 -1.66
CA MET A 471 -17.03 11.58 -0.88
C MET A 471 -16.30 10.56 -1.75
N THR A 472 -16.65 10.48 -3.04
CA THR A 472 -15.96 9.63 -4.01
C THR A 472 -14.63 10.27 -4.42
N PRO A 473 -13.51 9.52 -4.40
CA PRO A 473 -12.24 9.97 -4.96
C PRO A 473 -12.43 10.46 -6.41
N GLY A 474 -12.06 11.72 -6.69
CA GLY A 474 -12.22 12.37 -8.01
C GLY A 474 -13.47 13.25 -8.17
N ALA A 475 -14.53 13.06 -7.39
CA ALA A 475 -15.73 13.91 -7.51
C ALA A 475 -15.49 15.35 -7.05
N ALA A 476 -14.63 15.53 -6.04
CA ALA A 476 -14.20 16.84 -5.59
C ALA A 476 -13.34 17.57 -6.64
N GLU A 477 -12.54 16.85 -7.43
CA GLU A 477 -11.70 17.41 -8.49
C GLU A 477 -12.53 17.82 -9.72
N VAL A 478 -13.54 17.02 -10.09
CA VAL A 478 -14.52 17.34 -11.14
C VAL A 478 -15.37 18.56 -10.74
N TRP A 479 -15.83 18.61 -9.49
CA TRP A 479 -16.61 19.74 -8.98
C TRP A 479 -15.77 21.03 -8.91
N MET A 480 -14.49 20.96 -8.52
CA MET A 480 -13.59 22.13 -8.53
C MET A 480 -13.25 22.63 -9.93
N ARG A 481 -13.31 21.76 -10.96
CA ARG A 481 -13.19 22.17 -12.36
C ARG A 481 -14.44 22.87 -12.89
N GLU A 482 -15.62 22.49 -12.41
CA GLU A 482 -16.92 23.01 -12.88
C GLU A 482 -17.42 24.23 -12.10
N VAL A 483 -17.17 24.27 -10.79
CA VAL A 483 -17.49 25.38 -9.90
C VAL A 483 -16.18 26.08 -9.61
N GLN A 484 -15.95 27.27 -10.18
CA GLN A 484 -14.76 28.13 -9.99
C GLN A 484 -14.57 28.51 -8.50
N THR A 485 -14.25 27.56 -7.66
CA THR A 485 -14.22 27.70 -6.21
C THR A 485 -12.95 27.07 -5.69
N THR A 486 -12.35 27.73 -4.71
CA THR A 486 -11.12 27.22 -4.10
C THR A 486 -11.45 25.96 -3.27
N PRO A 487 -10.49 25.07 -3.00
CA PRO A 487 -10.73 23.93 -2.11
C PRO A 487 -11.26 24.36 -0.73
N ALA A 488 -10.93 25.58 -0.28
CA ALA A 488 -11.44 26.17 0.95
C ALA A 488 -12.96 26.43 0.87
N ASP A 489 -13.46 26.99 -0.24
CA ASP A 489 -14.88 27.28 -0.43
C ASP A 489 -15.70 25.98 -0.51
N PHE A 490 -15.17 24.96 -1.19
CA PHE A 490 -15.74 23.62 -1.20
C PHE A 490 -15.90 23.06 0.21
N LEU A 491 -14.81 23.09 1.00
CA LEU A 491 -14.82 22.57 2.36
C LEU A 491 -15.78 23.34 3.26
N LYS A 492 -15.83 24.66 3.14
CA LYS A 492 -16.77 25.51 3.89
C LYS A 492 -18.22 25.09 3.63
N LEU A 493 -18.58 24.89 2.36
CA LEU A 493 -19.91 24.43 1.99
C LEU A 493 -20.18 23.00 2.48
N LYS A 494 -19.22 22.08 2.27
CA LYS A 494 -19.31 20.69 2.70
C LYS A 494 -19.51 20.57 4.22
N PHE A 495 -18.73 21.30 5.02
CA PHE A 495 -18.84 21.30 6.48
C PHE A 495 -20.16 21.91 6.96
N ALA A 496 -20.63 22.98 6.31
CA ALA A 496 -21.93 23.57 6.63
C ALA A 496 -23.09 22.57 6.36
N ILE A 497 -22.99 21.78 5.29
CA ILE A 497 -23.97 20.72 4.99
C ILE A 497 -23.86 19.59 6.01
N GLN A 498 -22.65 19.12 6.33
CA GLN A 498 -22.41 18.05 7.32
C GLN A 498 -22.89 18.45 8.71
N ALA A 499 -22.66 19.70 9.13
CA ALA A 499 -23.14 20.22 10.41
C ALA A 499 -24.68 20.24 10.51
N ASN A 500 -25.36 20.59 9.42
CA ASN A 500 -26.82 20.70 9.38
C ASN A 500 -27.55 19.37 9.16
N SER A 501 -26.86 18.35 8.62
CA SER A 501 -27.47 17.07 8.23
C SER A 501 -27.35 15.98 9.31
N GLY A 502 -26.63 16.25 10.40
CA GLY A 502 -26.19 15.20 11.32
C GLY A 502 -25.14 14.28 10.68
N PRO A 503 -24.57 13.32 11.44
CA PRO A 503 -23.54 12.42 10.92
C PRO A 503 -24.05 11.61 9.72
N PRO A 504 -23.19 11.32 8.72
CA PRO A 504 -23.58 10.55 7.54
C PRO A 504 -24.28 9.24 7.89
N PRO A 505 -25.37 8.86 7.19
CA PRO A 505 -25.84 7.48 7.22
C PRO A 505 -24.77 6.57 6.60
N ALA A 506 -24.56 5.41 7.22
CA ALA A 506 -23.63 4.39 6.76
C ALA A 506 -23.92 4.04 5.29
N ALA A 507 -22.86 3.88 4.50
CA ALA A 507 -22.97 3.18 3.22
C ALA A 507 -23.22 1.70 3.55
N THR A 508 -24.49 1.34 3.77
CA THR A 508 -24.91 -0.04 3.97
C THR A 508 -24.71 -0.78 2.65
N GLY A 509 -23.52 -1.36 2.45
CA GLY A 509 -23.30 -2.42 1.50
C GLY A 509 -24.09 -3.64 1.97
N THR A 510 -25.24 -3.89 1.35
CA THR A 510 -25.92 -5.17 1.47
C THR A 510 -24.96 -6.27 0.97
N PRO A 511 -24.67 -7.30 1.77
CA PRO A 511 -23.95 -8.47 1.25
C PRO A 511 -24.84 -9.14 0.20
N LYS A 512 -24.31 -9.29 -1.02
CA LYS A 512 -24.83 -10.23 -2.01
C LYS A 512 -24.02 -11.51 -1.94
#